data_AF-A0A9P4NUS3-F1
#
_entry.id   AF-A0A9P4NUS3-F1
#
_cell.length_a   1.000
_cell.length_b   1.000
_cell.length_c   1.000
_cell.angle_alpha   90.00
_cell.angle_beta   90.00
_cell.angle_gamma   90.00
#
_symmetry.space_group_name_H-M   'P 1'
#
loop_
_entity.id
_entity.type
_entity.pdbx_description
1 polymer ?
#
loop_
_entity_poly.entity_id
_entity_poly.type
_entity_poly.pdbx_seq_one_letter_code
_entity_poly.pdbx_strand_id
1 'polypeptide(L)'
;MVNIPQRMRRLTTLLAIRIGPGAAILPSNVQRIHMDFGATIDGGNKGPKMFWRHILPRLKYHNPSTPITINRSTDSSTSPTLSIFLRESQSQSSSTSSSSTTTPSPTHTSADTVKTPLLASAAQVLTIDLKHKSEDDILSEFLDVSGAKKVQPSTSELEGLRELEEQRERSAKDSERSKKVRAQWKKEQAMLAAARGDVV
;
A
#
# COMPACT_ATOMS: atom_id res chain seq x y z
N MET A 1 -10.11 26.61 11.61
CA MET A 1 -8.83 25.87 11.64
C MET A 1 -9.04 24.57 12.41
N VAL A 2 -8.44 23.46 11.98
CA VAL A 2 -8.54 22.17 12.71
C VAL A 2 -7.59 22.16 13.91
N ASN A 3 -8.06 21.64 15.05
CA ASN A 3 -7.30 21.61 16.30
C ASN A 3 -6.08 20.67 16.21
N ILE A 4 -4.98 21.04 16.88
CA ILE A 4 -3.75 20.25 16.98
C ILE A 4 -4.01 18.78 17.38
N PRO A 5 -4.78 18.46 18.44
CA PRO A 5 -5.05 17.06 18.80
C PRO A 5 -5.75 16.27 17.69
N GLN A 6 -6.61 16.91 16.89
CA GLN A 6 -7.28 16.25 15.76
C GLN A 6 -6.28 15.91 14.64
N ARG A 7 -5.28 16.77 14.41
CA ARG A 7 -4.19 16.53 13.46
C ARG A 7 -3.26 15.42 13.95
N MET A 8 -2.88 15.45 15.22
CA MET A 8 -2.04 14.41 15.83
C MET A 8 -2.69 13.03 15.75
N ARG A 9 -4.01 12.92 16.00
CA ARG A 9 -4.74 11.67 15.83
C ARG A 9 -4.68 11.12 14.41
N ARG A 10 -4.76 11.98 13.39
CA ARG A 10 -4.62 11.53 11.99
C ARG A 10 -3.21 11.03 11.71
N LEU A 11 -2.19 11.69 12.26
CA LEU A 11 -0.81 11.24 12.12
C LEU A 11 -0.56 9.91 12.85
N THR A 12 -1.13 9.69 14.03
CA THR A 12 -0.95 8.43 14.76
C THR A 12 -1.54 7.24 14.01
N THR A 13 -2.60 7.42 13.20
CA THR A 13 -3.09 6.33 12.33
C THR A 13 -2.05 5.82 11.32
N LEU A 14 -1.03 6.62 11.01
CA LEU A 14 0.09 6.21 10.15
C LEU A 14 1.07 5.25 10.84
N LEU A 15 0.90 4.95 12.14
CA LEU A 15 1.62 3.86 12.81
C LEU A 15 1.43 2.52 12.06
N ALA A 16 0.30 2.33 11.39
CA ALA A 16 0.05 1.17 10.54
C ALA A 16 1.09 0.99 9.41
N ILE A 17 1.81 2.05 9.02
CA ILE A 17 2.89 1.96 8.02
C ILE A 17 4.14 1.29 8.61
N ARG A 18 4.40 1.49 9.91
CA ARG A 18 5.57 0.94 10.60
C ARG A 18 5.42 -0.54 10.94
N ILE A 19 4.24 -0.92 11.44
CA ILE A 19 4.02 -2.20 12.15
C ILE A 19 2.98 -3.09 11.45
N GLY A 20 2.28 -2.58 10.43
CA GLY A 20 1.22 -3.32 9.76
C GLY A 20 1.71 -4.51 8.92
N PRO A 21 0.78 -5.36 8.43
CA PRO A 21 1.14 -6.48 7.56
C PRO A 21 1.87 -5.95 6.31
N GLY A 22 3.08 -6.44 6.06
CA GLY A 22 3.95 -5.93 4.99
C GLY A 22 5.15 -5.12 5.46
N ALA A 23 5.22 -4.80 6.76
CA ALA A 23 6.44 -4.30 7.38
C ALA A 23 7.50 -5.40 7.35
N ALA A 24 8.39 -5.34 6.36
CA ALA A 24 9.46 -6.32 6.17
C ALA A 24 10.74 -5.62 5.71
N ILE A 25 11.88 -6.16 6.11
CA ILE A 25 13.21 -5.72 5.68
C ILE A 25 13.66 -6.64 4.55
N LEU A 26 13.94 -6.05 3.39
CA LEU A 26 14.43 -6.75 2.22
C LEU A 26 15.92 -7.05 2.39
N PRO A 27 16.40 -8.21 1.89
CA PRO A 27 17.82 -8.46 1.80
C PRO A 27 18.49 -7.56 0.76
N SER A 28 19.79 -7.30 0.93
CA SER A 28 20.56 -6.34 0.12
C SER A 28 20.75 -6.76 -1.35
N ASN A 29 20.43 -8.01 -1.69
CA ASN A 29 20.42 -8.50 -3.07
C ASN A 29 19.23 -7.94 -3.88
N VAL A 30 18.16 -7.45 -3.24
CA VAL A 30 17.01 -6.88 -3.96
C VAL A 30 17.34 -5.48 -4.47
N GLN A 31 17.43 -5.32 -5.79
CA GLN A 31 17.75 -4.03 -6.43
C GLN A 31 16.51 -3.18 -6.69
N ARG A 32 15.44 -3.79 -7.24
CA ARG A 32 14.25 -3.08 -7.68
C ARG A 32 13.03 -3.96 -7.59
N ILE A 33 11.88 -3.35 -7.37
CA ILE A 33 10.57 -4.02 -7.48
C ILE A 33 9.75 -3.28 -8.53
N HIS A 34 9.16 -4.04 -9.45
CA HIS A 34 8.23 -3.54 -10.47
C HIS A 34 6.90 -4.27 -10.35
N MET A 35 5.80 -3.54 -10.33
CA MET A 35 4.47 -4.11 -10.26
C MET A 35 3.63 -3.58 -11.42
N ASP A 36 2.98 -4.46 -12.15
CA ASP A 36 2.05 -4.12 -13.22
C ASP A 36 0.66 -4.69 -12.91
N PHE A 37 -0.38 -3.87 -13.03
CA PHE A 37 -1.76 -4.32 -12.86
C PHE A 37 -2.76 -3.36 -13.52
N GLY A 38 -3.95 -3.86 -13.83
CA GLY A 38 -5.01 -3.06 -14.43
C GLY A 38 -5.59 -2.00 -13.48
N ALA A 39 -6.05 -0.87 -14.00
CA ALA A 39 -6.63 0.21 -13.19
C ALA A 39 -8.00 -0.17 -12.55
N THR A 40 -8.79 -0.99 -13.24
CA THR A 40 -10.09 -1.50 -12.80
C THR A 40 -9.92 -2.71 -11.87
N ILE A 41 -10.99 -3.11 -11.18
CA ILE A 41 -10.97 -4.23 -10.22
C ILE A 41 -11.28 -5.56 -10.93
N ASP A 42 -11.85 -5.49 -12.13
CA ASP A 42 -12.26 -6.63 -12.95
C ASP A 42 -11.06 -7.51 -13.33
N GLY A 43 -11.33 -8.78 -13.65
CA GLY A 43 -10.29 -9.70 -14.12
C GLY A 43 -9.29 -10.16 -13.07
N GLY A 44 -9.58 -9.98 -11.78
CA GLY A 44 -8.70 -10.43 -10.68
C GLY A 44 -7.69 -9.39 -10.20
N ASN A 45 -7.88 -8.12 -10.54
CA ASN A 45 -6.98 -7.02 -10.18
C ASN A 45 -7.19 -6.45 -8.75
N LYS A 46 -8.17 -6.97 -8.00
CA LYS A 46 -8.47 -6.52 -6.62
C LYS A 46 -7.29 -6.69 -5.67
N GLY A 47 -6.67 -7.87 -5.65
CA GLY A 47 -5.51 -8.20 -4.81
C GLY A 47 -4.32 -7.27 -5.05
N PRO A 48 -3.82 -7.16 -6.31
CA PRO A 48 -2.78 -6.21 -6.67
C PRO A 48 -3.04 -4.78 -6.18
N LYS A 49 -4.28 -4.30 -6.35
CA LYS A 49 -4.65 -2.95 -5.94
C LYS A 49 -4.60 -2.76 -4.42
N MET A 50 -5.00 -3.77 -3.64
CA MET A 50 -4.91 -3.73 -2.18
C MET A 50 -3.47 -3.88 -1.69
N PHE A 51 -2.70 -4.77 -2.31
CA PHE A 51 -1.26 -4.91 -2.08
C PHE A 51 -0.51 -3.60 -2.30
N TRP A 52 -0.78 -2.88 -3.41
CA TRP A 52 -0.21 -1.56 -3.65
C TRP A 52 -0.61 -0.53 -2.59
N ARG A 53 -1.87 -0.51 -2.14
CA ARG A 53 -2.36 0.51 -1.23
C ARG A 53 -1.95 0.28 0.22
N HIS A 54 -1.88 -0.97 0.66
CA HIS A 54 -1.67 -1.31 2.07
C HIS A 54 -0.28 -1.85 2.36
N ILE A 55 0.26 -2.69 1.47
CA ILE A 55 1.50 -3.45 1.72
C ILE A 55 2.74 -2.70 1.21
N LEU A 56 2.74 -2.24 -0.04
CA LEU A 56 3.91 -1.56 -0.63
C LEU A 56 4.39 -0.32 0.15
N PRO A 57 3.52 0.55 0.71
CA PRO A 57 3.97 1.69 1.50
C PRO A 57 4.72 1.27 2.78
N ARG A 58 4.27 0.18 3.42
CA ARG A 58 4.93 -0.40 4.60
C ARG A 58 6.29 -0.96 4.25
N LEU A 59 6.38 -1.66 3.12
CA LEU A 59 7.64 -2.18 2.60
C LEU A 59 8.62 -1.04 2.28
N LYS A 60 8.15 0.04 1.64
CA LYS A 60 8.98 1.21 1.29
C LYS A 60 9.49 1.96 2.50
N TYR A 61 8.72 2.01 3.59
CA TYR A 61 9.12 2.65 4.84
C TYR A 61 10.39 2.04 5.43
N HIS A 62 10.47 0.70 5.44
CA HIS A 62 11.65 -0.02 5.93
C HIS A 62 12.79 -0.12 4.91
N ASN A 63 12.46 0.00 3.61
CA ASN A 63 13.42 -0.14 2.51
C ASN A 63 13.44 1.11 1.61
N PRO A 64 13.91 2.28 2.12
CA PRO A 64 13.88 3.52 1.36
C PRO A 64 14.78 3.47 0.11
N SER A 65 15.90 2.74 0.18
CA SER A 65 16.88 2.64 -0.91
C SER A 65 16.39 1.83 -2.11
N THR A 66 15.46 0.89 -1.91
CA THR A 66 14.97 0.03 -3.00
C THR A 66 13.92 0.79 -3.82
N PRO A 67 14.16 1.08 -5.11
CA PRO A 67 13.14 1.64 -6.00
C PRO A 67 11.97 0.67 -6.18
N ILE A 68 10.76 1.18 -6.01
CA ILE A 68 9.51 0.46 -6.28
C ILE A 68 8.78 1.25 -7.36
N THR A 69 8.55 0.62 -8.50
CA THR A 69 7.87 1.22 -9.66
C THR A 69 6.58 0.50 -9.94
N ILE A 70 5.55 1.25 -10.30
CA ILE A 70 4.21 0.72 -10.53
C ILE A 70 3.74 1.19 -11.90
N ASN A 71 3.36 0.22 -12.73
CA ASN A 71 2.64 0.46 -13.97
C ASN A 71 1.16 0.16 -13.75
N ARG A 72 0.30 1.06 -14.21
CA ARG A 72 -1.15 0.91 -14.14
C ARG A 72 -1.71 1.03 -15.54
N SER A 73 -1.95 -0.10 -16.18
CA SER A 73 -2.55 -0.11 -17.51
C SER A 73 -4.07 0.16 -17.41
N THR A 74 -4.61 0.82 -18.44
CA THR A 74 -6.05 0.93 -18.65
C THR A 74 -6.66 -0.39 -19.11
N ASP A 75 -5.84 -1.27 -19.68
CA ASP A 75 -6.28 -2.53 -20.26
C ASP A 75 -6.45 -3.60 -19.18
N SER A 76 -7.71 -3.91 -18.87
CA SER A 76 -8.07 -4.93 -17.88
C SER A 76 -7.72 -6.36 -18.30
N SER A 77 -7.24 -6.56 -19.54
CA SER A 77 -6.82 -7.85 -20.09
C SER A 77 -5.39 -8.24 -19.67
N THR A 78 -4.59 -7.26 -19.23
CA THR A 78 -3.22 -7.51 -18.78
C THR A 78 -3.21 -8.31 -17.48
N SER A 79 -2.50 -9.43 -17.47
CA SER A 79 -2.34 -10.23 -16.25
C SER A 79 -1.48 -9.46 -15.25
N PRO A 80 -1.95 -9.26 -14.01
CA PRO A 80 -1.21 -8.49 -13.02
C PRO A 80 0.01 -9.28 -12.54
N THR A 81 1.18 -8.66 -12.57
CA THR A 81 2.46 -9.31 -12.26
C THR A 81 3.32 -8.46 -11.32
N LEU A 82 4.08 -9.13 -10.47
CA LEU A 82 5.08 -8.52 -9.60
C LEU A 82 6.45 -9.07 -9.96
N SER A 83 7.36 -8.21 -10.38
CA SER A 83 8.74 -8.55 -10.75
C SER A 83 9.72 -8.01 -9.71
N ILE A 84 10.54 -8.89 -9.17
CA ILE A 84 11.59 -8.58 -8.20
C ILE A 84 12.92 -8.76 -8.91
N PHE A 85 13.74 -7.70 -8.96
CA PHE A 85 15.06 -7.73 -9.58
C PHE A 85 16.12 -7.96 -8.52
N LEU A 86 16.86 -9.06 -8.66
CA LEU A 86 17.93 -9.44 -7.75
C LEU A 86 19.28 -9.18 -8.39
N ARG A 87 20.25 -8.83 -7.54
CA ARG A 87 21.68 -8.80 -7.86
C ARG A 87 22.21 -10.23 -7.90
N GLU A 88 23.13 -10.50 -8.83
CA GLU A 88 23.92 -11.73 -8.81
C GLU A 88 24.61 -11.82 -7.44
N SER A 89 24.41 -12.92 -6.72
CA SER A 89 25.29 -13.25 -5.60
C SER A 89 26.66 -13.51 -6.22
N GLN A 90 27.64 -12.64 -5.97
CA GLN A 90 29.04 -12.96 -6.28
C GLN A 90 29.50 -14.10 -5.37
N SER A 91 29.13 -15.31 -5.75
CA SER A 91 29.77 -16.55 -5.33
C SER A 91 30.83 -16.93 -6.36
N GLN A 92 31.65 -15.97 -6.81
CA GLN A 92 32.93 -16.20 -7.49
C GLN A 92 33.69 -14.87 -7.66
N SER A 93 34.79 -14.78 -6.90
CA SER A 93 36.01 -13.98 -7.11
C SER A 93 36.02 -12.78 -8.07
N SER A 94 36.47 -11.65 -7.51
CA SER A 94 37.49 -10.72 -8.02
C SER A 94 37.07 -9.25 -8.10
N SER A 95 37.92 -8.45 -7.48
CA SER A 95 38.03 -7.00 -7.50
C SER A 95 37.94 -6.39 -8.90
N THR A 96 37.21 -5.28 -9.05
CA THR A 96 37.72 -3.99 -9.55
C THR A 96 36.59 -2.96 -9.56
N SER A 97 36.91 -1.80 -9.02
CA SER A 97 36.09 -0.59 -8.95
C SER A 97 35.55 -0.15 -10.31
N SER A 98 34.27 0.21 -10.37
CA SER A 98 33.82 1.21 -11.34
C SER A 98 32.64 2.00 -10.79
N SER A 99 32.87 3.30 -10.68
CA SER A 99 31.87 4.35 -10.50
C SER A 99 30.84 4.25 -11.64
N SER A 100 29.55 4.12 -11.31
CA SER A 100 28.48 4.21 -12.30
C SER A 100 27.57 5.41 -12.04
N THR A 101 27.67 6.33 -12.99
CA THR A 101 26.78 7.43 -13.31
C THR A 101 25.30 7.05 -13.17
N THR A 102 24.55 7.88 -12.46
CA THR A 102 23.10 7.79 -12.29
C THR A 102 22.40 7.98 -13.65
N THR A 103 21.82 6.91 -14.20
CA THR A 103 20.83 6.99 -15.28
C THR A 103 19.42 7.15 -14.68
N PRO A 104 18.54 7.94 -15.31
CA PRO A 104 17.26 8.32 -14.72
C PRO A 104 16.30 7.12 -14.63
N SER A 105 15.78 6.89 -13.42
CA SER A 105 14.68 5.96 -13.16
C SER A 105 13.38 6.48 -13.80
N PRO A 106 12.56 5.65 -14.47
CA PRO A 106 11.31 6.11 -15.06
C PRO A 106 10.34 6.58 -13.96
N THR A 107 9.99 7.86 -14.05
CA THR A 107 8.96 8.54 -13.26
C THR A 107 7.57 7.95 -13.56
N HIS A 108 6.73 7.87 -12.54
CA HIS A 108 5.35 7.38 -12.60
C HIS A 108 4.56 8.03 -13.76
N THR A 109 4.11 7.23 -14.72
CA THR A 109 3.27 7.69 -15.84
C THR A 109 1.98 6.88 -15.88
N SER A 110 0.84 7.56 -16.00
CA SER A 110 -0.50 6.95 -16.14
C SER A 110 -0.89 6.69 -17.61
N ALA A 111 0.10 6.39 -18.46
CA ALA A 111 -0.08 6.14 -19.88
C ALA A 111 0.79 4.97 -20.33
N ASP A 112 0.23 4.20 -21.25
CA ASP A 112 0.44 2.77 -21.52
C ASP A 112 1.77 2.42 -22.22
N THR A 113 2.89 3.01 -21.81
CA THR A 113 4.19 2.72 -22.45
C THR A 113 5.36 2.84 -21.48
N VAL A 114 5.44 1.90 -20.53
CA VAL A 114 6.73 1.52 -19.94
C VAL A 114 6.81 0.00 -19.98
N LYS A 115 7.18 -0.56 -21.15
CA LYS A 115 7.75 -1.91 -21.16
C LYS A 115 9.01 -1.86 -20.31
N THR A 116 9.05 -2.70 -19.28
CA THR A 116 10.18 -2.88 -18.36
C THR A 116 11.50 -2.82 -19.12
N PRO A 117 12.34 -1.78 -18.96
CA PRO A 117 13.67 -1.81 -19.52
C PRO A 117 14.41 -2.95 -18.83
N LEU A 118 14.79 -3.96 -19.62
CA LEU A 118 15.62 -5.06 -19.17
C LEU A 118 16.96 -4.46 -18.76
N LEU A 119 17.13 -4.15 -17.47
CA LEU A 119 18.38 -3.66 -16.94
C LEU A 119 19.42 -4.76 -17.13
N ALA A 120 20.43 -4.48 -17.96
CA ALA A 120 21.53 -5.40 -18.26
C ALA A 120 22.36 -5.82 -17.03
N SER A 121 22.09 -5.30 -15.82
CA SER A 121 22.76 -5.66 -14.57
C SER A 121 21.87 -6.38 -13.53
N ALA A 122 20.61 -6.68 -13.87
CA ALA A 122 19.77 -7.53 -13.02
C ALA A 122 20.01 -8.98 -13.43
N ALA A 123 20.65 -9.74 -12.54
CA ALA A 123 21.02 -11.12 -12.79
C ALA A 123 19.83 -12.06 -12.86
N GLN A 124 18.84 -11.82 -12.00
CA GLN A 124 17.68 -12.67 -11.87
C GLN A 124 16.42 -11.83 -11.66
N VAL A 125 15.39 -12.14 -12.44
CA VAL A 125 14.06 -11.56 -12.29
C VAL A 125 13.13 -12.65 -11.78
N LEU A 126 12.62 -12.47 -10.56
CA LEU A 126 11.60 -13.34 -9.99
C LEU A 126 10.23 -12.71 -10.26
N THR A 127 9.38 -13.44 -10.97
CA THR A 127 8.05 -12.95 -11.36
C THR A 127 6.98 -13.74 -10.60
N ILE A 128 6.09 -13.01 -9.94
CA ILE A 128 4.94 -13.55 -9.22
C ILE A 128 3.67 -13.14 -9.98
N ASP A 129 2.83 -14.12 -10.32
CA ASP A 129 1.49 -13.88 -10.84
C ASP A 129 0.57 -13.45 -9.69
N LEU A 130 -0.16 -12.34 -9.87
CA LEU A 130 -1.02 -11.78 -8.83
C LEU A 130 -2.51 -12.01 -9.10
N LYS A 131 -2.85 -12.66 -10.21
CA LYS A 131 -4.23 -12.81 -10.65
C LYS A 131 -5.05 -13.63 -9.66
N HIS A 132 -6.20 -13.11 -9.24
CA HIS A 132 -7.12 -13.74 -8.29
C HIS A 132 -6.54 -14.05 -6.90
N LYS A 133 -5.37 -13.49 -6.55
CA LYS A 133 -4.78 -13.65 -5.21
C LYS A 133 -5.26 -12.54 -4.26
N SER A 134 -5.34 -12.84 -2.98
CA SER A 134 -5.58 -11.82 -1.95
C SER A 134 -4.29 -11.04 -1.64
N GLU A 135 -4.39 -9.89 -0.97
CA GLU A 135 -3.20 -9.13 -0.58
C GLU A 135 -2.29 -9.90 0.40
N ASP A 136 -2.88 -10.75 1.24
CA ASP A 136 -2.16 -11.59 2.21
C ASP A 136 -1.44 -12.76 1.53
N ASP A 137 -2.07 -13.39 0.53
CA ASP A 137 -1.45 -14.47 -0.25
C ASP A 137 -0.30 -13.94 -1.12
N ILE A 138 -0.46 -12.75 -1.71
CA ILE A 138 0.62 -12.09 -2.44
C ILE A 138 1.78 -11.78 -1.48
N LEU A 139 1.47 -11.36 -0.26
CA LEU A 139 2.49 -11.05 0.74
C LEU A 139 3.25 -12.29 1.21
N SER A 140 2.59 -13.42 1.46
CA SER A 140 3.29 -14.64 1.86
C SER A 140 4.25 -15.11 0.76
N GLU A 141 3.75 -15.22 -0.47
CA GLU A 141 4.56 -15.60 -1.63
C GLU A 141 5.71 -14.62 -1.88
N PHE A 142 5.47 -13.32 -1.73
CA PHE A 142 6.52 -12.31 -1.85
C PHE A 142 7.61 -12.50 -0.80
N LEU A 143 7.26 -12.76 0.46
CA LEU A 143 8.24 -12.95 1.53
C LEU A 143 9.05 -14.24 1.32
N ASP A 144 8.39 -15.30 0.88
CA ASP A 144 9.02 -16.59 0.60
C ASP A 144 10.03 -16.48 -0.57
N VAL A 145 9.63 -15.79 -1.64
CA VAL A 145 10.46 -15.59 -2.84
C VAL A 145 11.60 -14.59 -2.60
N SER A 146 11.34 -13.51 -1.84
CA SER A 146 12.34 -12.47 -1.60
C SER A 146 13.28 -12.77 -0.41
N GLY A 147 12.93 -13.70 0.47
CA GLY A 147 13.67 -13.97 1.70
C GLY A 147 13.62 -12.82 2.73
N ALA A 148 12.60 -11.96 2.63
CA ALA A 148 12.47 -10.79 3.48
C ALA A 148 12.02 -11.14 4.91
N LYS A 149 12.53 -10.39 5.90
CA LYS A 149 12.25 -10.63 7.31
C LYS A 149 11.15 -9.70 7.80
N LYS A 150 10.08 -10.26 8.37
CA LYS A 150 8.98 -9.48 8.98
C LYS A 150 9.51 -8.69 10.19
N VAL A 151 9.14 -7.43 10.29
CA VAL A 151 9.46 -6.56 11.42
C VAL A 151 8.48 -6.83 12.55
N GLN A 152 8.99 -7.06 13.76
CA GLN A 152 8.15 -7.28 14.93
C GLN A 152 7.80 -5.94 15.60
N PRO A 153 6.57 -5.77 16.11
CA PRO A 153 6.18 -4.59 16.89
C PRO A 153 7.02 -4.44 18.16
N SER A 154 7.41 -3.22 18.51
CA SER A 154 7.87 -2.91 19.87
C SER A 154 6.70 -2.75 20.85
N THR A 155 6.97 -2.80 22.17
CA THR A 155 5.92 -2.68 23.21
C THR A 155 5.18 -1.35 23.16
N SER A 156 5.89 -0.23 23.03
CA SER A 156 5.30 1.11 22.91
C SER A 156 4.39 1.25 21.68
N GLU A 157 4.76 0.58 20.58
CA GLU A 157 3.97 0.58 19.35
C GLU A 157 2.67 -0.21 19.50
N LEU A 158 2.69 -1.32 20.25
CA LEU A 158 1.49 -2.09 20.58
C LEU A 158 0.51 -1.29 21.45
N GLU A 159 1.03 -0.55 22.43
CA GLU A 159 0.22 0.37 23.24
C GLU A 159 -0.44 1.45 22.38
N GLY A 160 0.31 2.04 21.45
CA GLY A 160 -0.23 3.02 20.50
C GLY A 160 -1.33 2.45 19.59
N LEU A 161 -1.21 1.18 19.16
CA LEU A 161 -2.27 0.51 18.39
C LEU A 161 -3.53 0.29 19.24
N ARG A 162 -3.36 -0.13 20.50
CA ARG A 162 -4.47 -0.31 21.44
C ARG A 162 -5.21 1.00 21.69
N GLU A 163 -4.49 2.10 21.92
CA GLU A 163 -5.11 3.42 22.13
C GLU A 163 -5.92 3.88 20.90
N LEU A 164 -5.39 3.64 19.70
CA LEU A 164 -6.09 3.94 18.45
C LEU A 164 -7.37 3.13 18.28
N GLU A 165 -7.35 1.85 18.66
CA GLU A 165 -8.52 0.98 18.59
C GLU A 165 -9.61 1.43 19.58
N GLU A 166 -9.23 1.68 20.85
CA GLU A 166 -10.14 2.22 21.86
C GLU A 166 -10.76 3.55 21.42
N GLN A 167 -9.96 4.42 20.79
CA GLN A 167 -10.45 5.68 20.25
C GLN A 167 -11.41 5.47 19.07
N ARG A 168 -11.15 4.51 18.18
CA ARG A 168 -12.01 4.18 17.05
C ARG A 168 -13.37 3.69 17.55
N GLU A 169 -13.40 2.83 18.55
CA GLU A 169 -14.65 2.36 19.17
C GLU A 169 -15.47 3.50 19.79
N ARG A 170 -14.82 4.40 20.54
CA ARG A 170 -15.50 5.59 21.09
C ARG A 170 -16.08 6.45 19.97
N SER A 171 -15.31 6.69 18.92
CA SER A 171 -15.76 7.51 17.78
C SER A 171 -16.93 6.87 17.02
N ALA A 172 -16.97 5.53 16.92
CA ALA A 172 -18.08 4.81 16.29
C ALA A 172 -19.37 4.98 17.09
N LYS A 173 -19.30 4.80 18.42
CA LYS A 173 -20.44 5.00 19.34
C LYS A 173 -20.99 6.43 19.25
N ASP A 174 -20.11 7.44 19.23
CA ASP A 174 -20.53 8.84 19.13
C ASP A 174 -21.12 9.18 17.75
N SER A 175 -20.56 8.61 16.69
CA SER A 175 -21.08 8.75 15.33
C SER A 175 -22.50 8.19 15.20
N GLU A 176 -22.75 7.01 15.78
CA GLU A 176 -24.08 6.40 15.79
C GLU A 176 -25.11 7.22 16.56
N ARG A 177 -24.74 7.73 17.75
CA ARG A 177 -25.61 8.64 18.55
C ARG A 177 -25.95 9.89 17.74
N SER A 178 -24.94 10.53 17.15
CA SER A 178 -25.12 11.73 16.33
C SER A 178 -26.01 11.48 15.12
N LYS A 179 -25.86 10.31 14.46
CA LYS A 179 -26.67 9.90 13.32
C LYS A 179 -28.15 9.75 13.71
N LYS A 180 -28.44 9.17 14.88
CA LYS A 180 -29.81 9.03 15.42
C LYS A 180 -30.46 10.40 15.68
N VAL A 181 -29.74 11.31 16.35
CA VAL A 181 -30.23 12.67 16.65
C VAL A 181 -30.51 13.43 15.35
N ARG A 182 -29.60 13.40 14.38
CA ARG A 182 -29.80 14.06 13.08
C ARG A 182 -30.98 13.47 12.30
N ALA A 183 -31.19 12.15 12.38
CA ALA A 183 -32.31 11.50 11.72
C ALA A 183 -33.66 11.92 12.34
N GLN A 184 -33.74 12.02 13.68
CA GLN A 184 -34.92 12.53 14.38
C GLN A 184 -35.21 13.98 13.99
N TRP A 185 -34.20 14.85 14.06
CA TRP A 185 -34.37 16.25 13.71
C TRP A 185 -34.80 16.45 12.24
N LYS A 186 -34.21 15.69 11.32
CA LYS A 186 -34.61 15.71 9.90
C LYS A 186 -36.05 15.22 9.70
N LYS A 187 -36.49 14.23 10.48
CA LYS A 187 -37.87 13.71 10.43
C LYS A 187 -38.88 14.74 10.97
N GLU A 188 -38.56 15.39 12.08
CA GLU A 188 -39.38 16.46 12.66
C GLU A 188 -39.48 17.66 11.71
N GLN A 189 -38.36 18.11 11.14
CA GLN A 189 -38.35 19.18 10.14
C GLN A 189 -39.21 18.83 8.92
N ALA A 190 -39.12 17.60 8.41
CA ALA A 190 -39.95 17.15 7.29
C ALA A 190 -41.45 17.12 7.65
N MET A 191 -41.80 16.69 8.87
CA MET A 191 -43.19 16.70 9.34
C MET A 191 -43.74 18.13 9.47
N LEU A 192 -42.95 19.05 10.04
CA LEU A 192 -43.34 20.45 10.18
C LEU A 192 -43.45 21.17 8.83
N ALA A 193 -42.56 20.88 7.88
CA ALA A 193 -42.63 21.42 6.52
C ALA A 193 -43.88 20.94 5.78
N ALA A 194 -44.20 19.64 5.88
CA ALA A 194 -45.45 19.09 5.33
C ALA A 194 -46.69 19.73 5.95
N ALA A 195 -46.68 20.01 7.26
CA ALA A 195 -47.78 20.66 7.97
C ALA A 195 -47.93 22.16 7.62
N ARG A 196 -46.84 22.85 7.25
CA ARG A 196 -46.88 24.25 6.82
C ARG A 196 -47.37 24.45 5.37
N GLY A 197 -47.61 23.38 4.63
CA GLY A 197 -48.06 23.46 3.23
C GLY A 197 -46.98 23.88 2.25
N ASP A 198 -45.71 23.88 2.65
CA ASP A 198 -44.54 24.27 1.84
C ASP A 198 -44.12 23.15 0.86
N VAL A 199 -45.09 22.33 0.42
CA VAL A 199 -44.91 21.27 -0.57
C VAL A 199 -45.42 21.78 -1.92
N VAL A 200 -44.54 22.45 -2.66
CA VAL A 200 -44.48 22.43 -4.13
C VAL A 200 -43.05 22.10 -4.53
#